data_AF-A0A6A4QU36-F1
#
_entry.id   AF-A0A6A4QU36-F1
#
_cell.length_a   1.000
_cell.length_b   1.000
_cell.length_c   1.000
_cell.angle_alpha   90.00
_cell.angle_beta   90.00
_cell.angle_gamma   90.00
#
_symmetry.space_group_name_H-M   'P 1'
#
loop_
_entity.id
_entity.type
_entity.pdbx_description
1 polymer ?
#
loop_
_entity_poly.entity_id
_entity_poly.type
_entity_poly.pdbx_seq_one_letter_code
_entity_poly.pdbx_strand_id
1 'polypeptide(L)'
;MASMMIESSSTMIDRWVSRINCGNHEIEVEKELIANVGEIIARASFGLQDERGKNMFLKLRTLQAKLFMTNRYVGVPFGKFFCVKNTIEGNKLGDEIDKLLLSIINDRVDSNNEKSKKDLLGLLLEANHSNDGKLEKKFSMRELVDECKTFFFGGYETTALSIT
;
A
#
# COMPACT_ATOMS: atom_id res chain seq x y z
N MET A 1 -7.91 4.01 -14.17
CA MET A 1 -6.89 4.71 -13.35
C MET A 1 -7.22 6.20 -13.22
N ALA A 2 -7.32 6.98 -14.30
CA ALA A 2 -7.66 8.41 -14.22
C ALA A 2 -8.98 8.69 -13.47
N SER A 3 -10.03 7.91 -13.72
CA SER A 3 -11.32 8.03 -13.00
C SER A 3 -11.18 7.90 -11.48
N MET A 4 -10.39 6.93 -11.02
CA MET A 4 -10.12 6.68 -9.60
C MET A 4 -9.31 7.81 -8.96
N MET A 5 -8.35 8.39 -9.69
CA MET A 5 -7.58 9.54 -9.22
C MET A 5 -8.46 10.78 -9.07
N ILE A 6 -9.36 11.02 -10.04
CA ILE A 6 -10.34 12.10 -9.99
C ILE A 6 -11.26 11.89 -8.79
N GLU A 7 -11.84 10.70 -8.62
CA GLU A 7 -12.75 10.39 -7.52
C GLU A 7 -12.11 10.60 -6.14
N SER A 8 -10.89 10.09 -5.94
CA SER A 8 -10.14 10.28 -4.69
C SER A 8 -9.85 11.75 -4.41
N SER A 9 -9.41 12.49 -5.44
CA SER A 9 -9.08 13.91 -5.31
C SER A 9 -10.32 14.78 -5.10
N SER A 10 -11.43 14.49 -5.76
CA SER A 10 -12.73 15.14 -5.52
C SER A 10 -13.19 14.91 -4.08
N THR A 11 -13.09 13.67 -3.58
CA THR A 11 -13.45 13.35 -2.18
C THR A 11 -12.60 14.13 -1.16
N MET A 12 -11.31 14.32 -1.46
CA MET A 12 -10.42 15.16 -0.65
C MET A 12 -10.84 16.63 -0.69
N ILE A 13 -11.14 17.18 -1.86
CA ILE A 13 -11.59 18.58 -2.02
C ILE A 13 -12.93 18.79 -1.32
N ASP A 14 -13.87 17.87 -1.43
CA ASP A 14 -15.18 17.95 -0.77
C ASP A 14 -15.03 17.99 0.76
N ARG A 15 -14.08 17.22 1.31
CA ARG A 15 -13.72 17.28 2.74
C ARG A 15 -13.15 18.64 3.12
N TRP A 16 -12.32 19.25 2.27
CA TRP A 16 -11.75 20.57 2.53
C TRP A 16 -12.84 21.64 2.53
N VAL A 17 -13.71 21.63 1.52
CA VAL A 17 -14.87 22.54 1.43
C VAL A 17 -15.76 22.41 2.67
N SER A 18 -16.05 21.17 3.09
CA SER A 18 -16.84 20.92 4.30
C SER A 18 -16.17 21.49 5.56
N ARG A 19 -14.85 21.34 5.73
CA ARG A 19 -14.11 21.91 6.87
C ARG A 19 -14.13 23.43 6.91
N ILE A 20 -13.93 24.06 5.75
CA ILE A 20 -13.98 25.51 5.60
C ILE A 20 -15.37 26.04 5.96
N ASN A 21 -16.43 25.38 5.45
CA ASN A 21 -17.82 25.74 5.77
C ASN A 21 -18.16 25.57 7.26
N CYS A 22 -17.50 24.64 7.96
CA CYS A 22 -17.63 24.44 9.41
C CYS A 22 -16.77 25.40 10.25
N GLY A 23 -16.13 26.40 9.64
CA GLY A 23 -15.36 27.44 10.35
C GLY A 23 -13.90 27.08 10.64
N ASN A 24 -13.43 25.90 10.21
CA ASN A 24 -12.00 25.55 10.29
C ASN A 24 -11.31 25.91 8.97
N HIS A 25 -10.55 27.00 9.00
CA HIS A 25 -9.91 27.58 7.81
C HIS A 25 -8.45 27.13 7.63
N GLU A 26 -7.92 26.32 8.57
CA GLU A 26 -6.55 25.81 8.50
C GLU A 26 -6.54 24.37 8.01
N ILE A 27 -5.81 24.13 6.93
CA ILE A 27 -5.66 22.81 6.30
C ILE A 27 -4.16 22.53 6.13
N GLU A 28 -3.70 21.43 6.71
CA GLU A 28 -2.36 20.89 6.50
C GLU A 28 -2.33 20.17 5.14
N VAL A 29 -2.08 20.94 4.07
CA VAL A 29 -2.17 20.48 2.67
C VAL A 29 -1.26 19.28 2.42
N GLU A 30 -0.02 19.30 2.92
CA GLU A 30 0.95 18.22 2.76
C GLU A 30 0.39 16.87 3.24
N LYS A 31 -0.11 16.83 4.49
CA LYS A 31 -0.65 15.61 5.08
C LYS A 31 -1.85 15.06 4.33
N GLU A 32 -2.70 15.95 3.83
CA GLU A 32 -3.89 15.59 3.04
C GLU A 32 -3.51 15.05 1.66
N LEU A 33 -2.55 15.68 0.98
CA LEU A 33 -2.01 15.22 -0.31
C LEU A 33 -1.34 13.86 -0.17
N ILE A 34 -0.50 13.68 0.85
CA ILE A 34 0.13 12.40 1.19
C ILE A 34 -0.94 11.32 1.41
N ALA A 35 -2.00 11.62 2.17
CA ALA A 35 -3.09 10.68 2.39
C ALA A 35 -3.82 10.31 1.08
N ASN A 36 -4.08 11.29 0.20
CA ASN A 36 -4.74 11.07 -1.09
C ASN A 36 -3.89 10.21 -2.04
N VAL A 37 -2.58 10.47 -2.14
CA VAL A 37 -1.66 9.63 -2.92
C VAL A 37 -1.65 8.21 -2.38
N GLY A 38 -1.59 8.07 -1.06
CA GLY A 38 -1.66 6.78 -0.39
C GLY A 38 -2.90 5.97 -0.75
N GLU A 39 -4.07 6.63 -0.76
CA GLU A 39 -5.34 6.02 -1.17
C GLU A 39 -5.34 5.62 -2.64
N ILE A 40 -4.86 6.50 -3.54
CA ILE A 40 -4.77 6.24 -4.97
C ILE A 40 -3.87 5.02 -5.26
N ILE A 41 -2.67 4.98 -4.68
CA ILE A 41 -1.73 3.88 -4.87
C ILE A 41 -2.25 2.60 -4.24
N ALA A 42 -2.86 2.65 -3.05
CA ALA A 42 -3.47 1.46 -2.44
C ALA A 42 -4.61 0.90 -3.31
N ARG A 43 -5.47 1.76 -3.87
CA ARG A 43 -6.53 1.32 -4.80
C ARG A 43 -5.94 0.74 -6.09
N ALA A 44 -4.85 1.31 -6.61
CA ALA A 44 -4.15 0.79 -7.79
C ALA A 44 -3.47 -0.56 -7.53
N SER A 45 -2.85 -0.74 -6.36
CA SER A 45 -2.11 -1.95 -6.00
C SER A 45 -3.03 -3.10 -5.60
N PHE A 46 -4.08 -2.82 -4.81
CA PHE A 46 -4.87 -3.84 -4.12
C PHE A 46 -6.36 -3.80 -4.44
N GLY A 47 -6.85 -2.80 -5.17
CA GLY A 47 -8.27 -2.66 -5.54
C GLY A 47 -9.24 -2.55 -4.36
N LEU A 48 -8.76 -2.10 -3.19
CA LEU A 48 -9.59 -1.92 -2.00
C LEU A 48 -10.09 -0.48 -1.91
N GLN A 49 -11.41 -0.32 -1.79
CA GLN A 49 -12.07 0.99 -1.62
C GLN A 49 -12.77 1.13 -0.26
N ASP A 50 -12.81 0.06 0.52
CA ASP A 50 -13.50 -0.01 1.80
C ASP A 50 -12.59 0.40 2.97
N GLU A 51 -13.13 0.36 4.18
CA GLU A 51 -12.40 0.66 5.42
C GLU A 51 -11.16 -0.25 5.61
N ARG A 52 -11.18 -1.47 5.04
CA ARG A 52 -10.03 -2.38 5.06
C ARG A 52 -8.86 -1.79 4.25
N GLY A 53 -9.14 -1.17 3.11
CA GLY A 53 -8.15 -0.43 2.32
C GLY A 53 -7.49 0.72 3.09
N LYS A 54 -8.28 1.51 3.81
CA LYS A 54 -7.77 2.62 4.64
C LYS A 54 -6.89 2.11 5.79
N ASN A 55 -7.32 1.05 6.48
CA ASN A 55 -6.57 0.43 7.57
C ASN A 55 -5.23 -0.15 7.07
N MET A 56 -5.26 -0.86 5.94
CA MET A 56 -4.06 -1.41 5.32
C MET A 56 -3.07 -0.31 4.89
N PHE A 57 -3.56 0.78 4.29
CA PHE A 57 -2.75 1.96 3.98
C PHE A 57 -2.05 2.52 5.22
N LEU A 58 -2.80 2.73 6.32
CA LEU A 58 -2.24 3.26 7.57
C LEU A 58 -1.15 2.34 8.14
N LYS A 59 -1.38 1.02 8.11
CA LYS A 59 -0.38 0.03 8.55
C LYS A 59 0.86 0.06 7.66
N LEU A 60 0.70 0.08 6.34
CA LEU A 60 1.80 0.15 5.37
C LEU A 60 2.62 1.43 5.56
N ARG A 61 1.98 2.60 5.70
CA ARG A 61 2.65 3.88 5.99
C ARG A 61 3.41 3.83 7.32
N THR A 62 2.80 3.25 8.36
CA THR A 62 3.44 3.12 9.67
C THR A 62 4.67 2.20 9.60
N LEU A 63 4.56 1.09 8.86
CA LEU A 63 5.66 0.16 8.65
C LEU A 63 6.80 0.85 7.91
N GLN A 64 6.47 1.54 6.83
CA GLN A 64 7.41 2.31 6.04
C GLN A 64 8.16 3.33 6.90
N ALA A 65 7.44 4.19 7.62
CA ALA A 65 8.04 5.17 8.52
C ALA A 65 8.99 4.50 9.54
N LYS A 66 8.61 3.36 10.12
CA LYS A 66 9.49 2.62 11.05
C LYS A 66 10.73 2.07 10.37
N LEU A 67 10.60 1.49 9.17
CA LEU A 67 11.72 0.92 8.41
C LEU A 67 12.74 1.99 7.99
N PHE A 68 12.27 3.17 7.60
CA PHE A 68 13.13 4.28 7.16
C PHE A 68 13.69 5.11 8.31
N MET A 69 12.97 5.25 9.43
CA MET A 69 13.45 5.97 10.62
C MET A 69 14.43 5.15 11.46
N THR A 70 14.46 3.82 11.33
CA THR A 70 15.49 3.01 11.97
C THR A 70 16.83 3.25 11.30
N ASN A 71 17.77 3.86 12.03
CA ASN A 71 19.16 4.01 11.62
C ASN A 71 19.76 2.61 11.41
N ARG A 72 19.76 2.15 10.15
CA ARG A 72 20.17 0.79 9.83
C ARG A 72 21.70 0.75 9.94
N TYR A 73 22.19 0.14 11.01
CA TYR A 73 23.61 -0.12 11.21
C TYR A 73 24.11 -1.17 10.20
N VAL A 74 24.27 -0.76 8.94
CA VAL A 74 24.84 -1.59 7.86
C VAL A 74 26.35 -1.68 8.04
N GLY A 75 26.89 -2.90 8.08
CA GLY A 75 28.34 -3.12 8.23
C GLY A 75 28.88 -3.00 9.65
N VAL A 76 28.04 -2.74 10.66
CA VAL A 76 28.45 -2.70 12.07
C VAL A 76 28.24 -4.07 12.73
N PRO A 77 29.29 -4.74 13.23
CA PRO A 77 29.15 -5.95 14.03
C PRO A 77 28.21 -5.71 15.21
N PHE A 78 27.29 -6.64 15.48
CA PHE A 78 26.27 -6.52 16.53
C PHE A 78 25.27 -5.34 16.37
N GLY A 79 25.27 -4.63 15.25
CA GLY A 79 24.34 -3.53 14.93
C GLY A 79 22.86 -3.88 15.17
N LYS A 80 22.48 -5.14 14.93
CA LYS A 80 21.11 -5.65 15.15
C LYS A 80 20.66 -5.60 16.62
N PHE A 81 21.57 -5.65 17.59
CA PHE A 81 21.23 -5.63 19.01
C PHE A 81 20.86 -4.22 19.51
N PHE A 82 21.31 -3.16 18.83
CA PHE A 82 21.03 -1.78 19.22
C PHE A 82 19.60 -1.31 18.89
N CYS A 83 18.92 -1.96 17.95
CA CYS A 83 17.57 -1.58 17.50
C CYS A 83 16.55 -2.74 17.62
N VAL A 84 16.69 -3.60 18.63
CA VAL A 84 15.83 -4.79 18.80
C VAL A 84 14.35 -4.42 18.97
N LYS A 85 14.03 -3.40 19.76
CA LYS A 85 12.63 -2.97 19.98
C LYS A 85 11.95 -2.58 18.67
N ASN A 86 12.58 -1.69 17.89
CA ASN A 86 12.05 -1.23 16.61
C ASN A 86 11.94 -2.38 15.59
N THR A 87 12.90 -3.31 15.62
CA THR A 87 12.86 -4.52 14.76
C THR A 87 11.67 -5.41 15.11
N ILE A 88 11.41 -5.65 16.39
CA ILE A 88 10.26 -6.46 16.84
C ILE A 88 8.94 -5.80 16.43
N GLU A 89 8.80 -4.49 16.65
CA GLU A 89 7.60 -3.76 16.27
C GLU A 89 7.39 -3.73 14.76
N GLY A 90 8.46 -3.55 13.98
CA GLY A 90 8.45 -3.60 12.53
C GLY A 90 8.02 -4.98 12.02
N ASN A 91 8.57 -6.05 12.59
CA ASN A 91 8.19 -7.42 12.25
C ASN A 91 6.71 -7.70 12.56
N LYS A 92 6.23 -7.30 13.75
CA LYS A 92 4.82 -7.47 14.13
C LYS A 92 3.89 -6.76 13.14
N LEU A 93 4.23 -5.54 12.75
CA LEU A 93 3.43 -4.77 11.80
C LEU A 93 3.51 -5.37 10.38
N GLY A 94 4.68 -5.88 9.98
CA GLY A 94 4.86 -6.64 8.75
C GLY A 94 3.97 -7.88 8.70
N ASP A 95 3.96 -8.69 9.77
CA ASP A 95 3.13 -9.88 9.88
C ASP A 95 1.63 -9.56 9.81
N GLU A 96 1.19 -8.44 10.39
CA GLU A 96 -0.20 -7.98 10.29
C GLU A 96 -0.57 -7.58 8.85
N ILE A 97 0.32 -6.90 8.14
CA ILE A 97 0.13 -6.54 6.73
C ILE A 97 0.12 -7.80 5.86
N ASP A 98 1.00 -8.77 6.12
CA ASP A 98 1.05 -10.03 5.39
C ASP A 98 -0.23 -10.83 5.54
N LYS A 99 -0.77 -10.93 6.76
CA LYS A 99 -2.05 -11.60 7.00
C LYS A 99 -3.20 -10.93 6.26
N LEU A 100 -3.24 -9.59 6.25
CA LEU A 100 -4.27 -8.84 5.51
C LEU A 100 -4.16 -9.08 4.01
N LEU A 101 -2.96 -8.95 3.44
CA LEU A 101 -2.72 -9.14 2.01
C LEU A 101 -2.99 -10.58 1.56
N LEU A 102 -2.54 -11.57 2.34
CA LEU A 102 -2.85 -12.97 2.07
C LEU A 102 -4.36 -13.25 2.10
N SER A 103 -5.10 -12.65 3.04
CA SER A 103 -6.56 -12.77 3.07
C SER A 103 -7.18 -12.20 1.80
N ILE A 104 -6.72 -11.04 1.32
CA ILE A 104 -7.23 -10.42 0.10
C ILE A 104 -6.91 -11.27 -1.14
N ILE A 105 -5.72 -11.85 -1.19
CA ILE A 105 -5.31 -12.75 -2.28
C ILE A 105 -6.18 -14.00 -2.28
N ASN A 106 -6.35 -14.66 -1.13
CA ASN A 106 -7.18 -15.86 -1.01
C ASN A 106 -8.63 -15.58 -1.39
N ASP A 107 -9.24 -14.49 -0.87
CA ASP A 107 -10.61 -14.09 -1.21
C ASP A 107 -10.80 -13.93 -2.73
N ARG A 108 -9.77 -13.47 -3.45
CA ARG A 108 -9.80 -13.25 -4.90
C ARG A 108 -9.64 -14.53 -5.71
N VAL A 109 -8.74 -15.42 -5.28
CA VAL A 109 -8.57 -16.75 -5.88
C VAL A 109 -9.85 -17.57 -5.70
N ASP A 110 -10.41 -17.58 -4.48
CA ASP A 110 -11.62 -18.36 -4.16
C ASP A 110 -12.87 -17.84 -4.89
N SER A 111 -12.96 -16.53 -5.11
CA SER A 111 -14.10 -15.93 -5.83
C SER A 111 -14.01 -16.06 -7.35
N ASN A 112 -12.96 -16.70 -7.90
CA ASN A 112 -12.70 -16.80 -9.35
C ASN A 112 -12.76 -15.44 -10.06
N ASN A 113 -12.54 -14.37 -9.30
CA ASN A 113 -12.77 -12.99 -9.72
C ASN A 113 -11.49 -12.36 -10.31
N GLU A 114 -10.49 -13.20 -10.59
CA GLU A 114 -9.17 -12.86 -11.11
C GLU A 114 -9.25 -12.04 -12.39
N LYS A 115 -10.28 -12.28 -13.22
CA LYS A 115 -10.46 -11.61 -14.51
C LYS A 115 -11.20 -10.26 -14.45
N SER A 116 -11.76 -9.87 -13.31
CA SER A 116 -12.66 -8.70 -13.25
C SER A 116 -12.02 -7.42 -12.74
N LYS A 117 -10.88 -7.49 -12.04
CA LYS A 117 -10.26 -6.32 -11.40
C LYS A 117 -8.94 -5.93 -12.08
N LYS A 118 -8.93 -4.75 -12.70
CA LYS A 118 -7.76 -4.13 -13.35
C LYS A 118 -6.83 -3.42 -12.36
N ASP A 119 -6.58 -4.03 -11.21
CA ASP A 119 -5.57 -3.58 -10.24
C ASP A 119 -4.31 -4.46 -10.34
N LEU A 120 -3.19 -4.01 -9.76
CA LEU A 120 -1.91 -4.73 -9.86
C LEU A 120 -2.03 -6.18 -9.40
N LEU A 121 -2.69 -6.43 -8.26
CA LEU A 121 -2.86 -7.79 -7.76
C LEU A 121 -3.67 -8.66 -8.73
N GLY A 122 -4.72 -8.12 -9.35
CA GLY A 122 -5.48 -8.81 -10.40
C GLY A 122 -4.60 -9.16 -11.61
N LEU A 123 -3.77 -8.21 -12.06
CA LEU A 123 -2.83 -8.44 -13.17
C LEU A 123 -1.78 -9.49 -12.83
N LEU A 124 -1.25 -9.48 -11.60
CA LEU A 124 -0.27 -10.47 -11.14
C LEU A 124 -0.88 -11.87 -11.01
N LEU A 125 -2.13 -11.97 -10.55
CA LEU A 125 -2.87 -13.22 -10.53
C LEU A 125 -3.14 -13.73 -11.94
N GLU A 126 -3.63 -12.89 -12.85
CA GLU A 126 -3.87 -13.24 -14.25
C GLU A 126 -2.59 -13.77 -14.92
N ALA A 127 -1.47 -13.08 -14.74
CA ALA A 127 -0.16 -13.49 -15.24
C ALA A 127 0.28 -14.86 -14.68
N ASN A 128 -0.10 -15.19 -13.44
CA ASN A 128 0.22 -16.46 -12.80
C ASN A 128 -0.59 -17.66 -13.36
N HIS A 129 -1.76 -17.36 -13.95
CA HIS A 129 -2.68 -18.35 -14.52
C HIS A 129 -2.56 -18.55 -16.04
N SER A 130 -1.94 -17.61 -16.76
CA SER A 130 -1.64 -17.75 -18.21
C SER A 130 -0.66 -18.90 -18.48
N ASN A 131 -1.20 -20.07 -18.84
CA ASN A 131 -0.47 -21.28 -19.23
C ASN A 131 0.15 -21.19 -20.64
N ASP A 132 0.85 -20.10 -20.98
CA ASP A 132 1.39 -19.94 -22.33
C ASP A 132 2.76 -20.59 -22.49
N GLY A 133 2.89 -21.89 -22.17
CA GLY A 133 3.95 -22.83 -22.60
C GLY A 133 5.43 -22.48 -22.34
N LYS A 134 5.72 -21.28 -21.88
CA LYS A 134 7.03 -20.76 -21.50
C LYS A 134 7.19 -20.96 -20.01
N LEU A 135 8.43 -21.17 -19.59
CA LEU A 135 8.88 -21.14 -18.21
C LEU A 135 8.68 -19.74 -17.58
N GLU A 136 7.47 -19.19 -17.60
CA GLU A 136 7.14 -18.03 -16.78
C GLU A 136 7.07 -18.49 -15.33
N LYS A 137 7.92 -17.86 -14.52
CA LYS A 137 8.10 -18.17 -13.12
C LYS A 137 6.79 -17.82 -12.40
N LYS A 138 6.01 -18.84 -12.05
CA LYS A 138 4.78 -18.66 -11.27
C LYS A 138 5.10 -18.00 -9.94
N PHE A 139 4.44 -16.90 -9.63
CA PHE A 139 4.57 -16.23 -8.35
C PHE A 139 3.95 -17.10 -7.25
N SER A 140 4.68 -17.35 -6.18
CA SER A 140 4.10 -17.84 -4.95
C SER A 140 3.22 -16.77 -4.29
N MET A 141 2.28 -17.16 -3.44
CA MET A 141 1.44 -16.20 -2.70
C MET A 141 2.27 -15.18 -1.91
N ARG A 142 3.44 -15.58 -1.40
CA ARG A 142 4.35 -14.68 -0.69
C ARG A 142 5.00 -13.67 -1.63
N GLU A 143 5.46 -14.11 -2.80
CA GLU A 143 6.03 -13.19 -3.80
C GLU A 143 4.97 -12.19 -4.29
N LEU A 144 3.71 -12.61 -4.47
CA LEU A 144 2.61 -11.69 -4.81
C LEU A 144 2.44 -10.58 -3.75
N VAL A 145 2.49 -10.96 -2.46
CA VAL A 145 2.42 -10.00 -1.35
C VAL A 145 3.60 -9.03 -1.38
N ASP A 146 4.81 -9.54 -1.58
CA ASP A 146 6.05 -8.76 -1.59
C ASP A 146 6.10 -7.79 -2.77
N GLU A 147 5.66 -8.20 -3.96
CA GLU A 147 5.54 -7.34 -5.13
C GLU A 147 4.53 -6.21 -4.89
N CYS A 148 3.36 -6.53 -4.33
CA CYS A 148 2.35 -5.50 -4.07
C CYS A 148 2.83 -4.47 -3.03
N LYS A 149 3.58 -4.90 -1.99
CA LYS A 149 4.23 -3.98 -1.04
C LYS A 149 5.27 -3.11 -1.73
N THR A 150 6.10 -3.70 -2.59
CA THR A 150 7.16 -3.00 -3.32
C THR A 150 6.58 -1.88 -4.19
N PHE A 151 5.55 -2.19 -4.97
CA PHE A 151 4.82 -1.20 -5.76
C PHE A 151 4.19 -0.12 -4.89
N PHE A 152 3.56 -0.49 -3.78
CA PHE A 152 2.96 0.47 -2.87
C PHE A 152 4.01 1.43 -2.29
N PHE A 153 5.09 0.92 -1.69
CA PHE A 153 6.12 1.74 -1.06
C PHE A 153 6.85 2.64 -2.05
N GLY A 154 7.20 2.11 -3.22
CA GLY A 154 7.85 2.88 -4.27
C GLY A 154 6.93 3.95 -4.85
N GLY A 155 5.68 3.59 -5.16
CA GLY A 155 4.71 4.50 -5.76
C GLY A 155 4.25 5.61 -4.83
N TYR A 156 3.96 5.27 -3.57
CA TYR A 156 3.47 6.21 -2.57
C TYR A 156 4.51 7.28 -2.23
N GLU A 157 5.73 6.91 -1.82
CA GLU A 157 6.73 7.90 -1.38
C GLU A 157 7.17 8.82 -2.51
N THR A 158 7.50 8.24 -3.68
CA THR A 158 8.02 9.03 -4.79
C THR A 158 6.98 10.01 -5.32
N THR A 159 5.71 9.59 -5.40
CA THR A 159 4.62 10.45 -5.84
C THR A 159 4.28 11.49 -4.77
N ALA A 160 4.20 11.09 -3.49
CA ALA A 160 3.94 12.00 -2.39
C ALA A 160 4.99 13.12 -2.34
N LEU A 161 6.28 12.77 -2.38
CA LEU A 161 7.39 13.72 -2.39
C LEU A 161 7.40 14.61 -3.66
N SER A 162 6.88 14.13 -4.79
CA SER A 162 6.86 14.93 -6.02
C SER A 162 5.76 16.00 -6.04
N ILE A 163 4.69 15.82 -5.26
CA ILE A 163 3.53 16.73 -5.24
C ILE A 163 3.53 17.68 -4.04
N THR A 164 4.39 17.43 -3.04
CA THR A 164 4.58 18.26 -1.83
C THR A 164 5.89 19.03 -1.94
#